data_AF-A0A915JRL1-F1
#
_entry.id   AF-A0A915JRL1-F1
#
_cell.length_a   1.000
_cell.length_b   1.000
_cell.length_c   1.000
_cell.angle_alpha   90.00
_cell.angle_beta   90.00
_cell.angle_gamma   90.00
#
_symmetry.space_group_name_H-M   'P 1'
#
loop_
_entity.id
_entity.type
_entity.pdbx_description
1 polymer ?
#
loop_
_entity_poly.entity_id
_entity_poly.type
_entity_poly.pdbx_seq_one_letter_code
_entity_poly.pdbx_strand_id
1 'polypeptide(L)'
;MWVQAIPSLAFVPQHEVEAAFDQLIEQENFPPEILPIANYFEDTYIGRHLRRGRQIPSFPIELCNVHQRSLNGQSCSNNDVEVGIVAF
;
A
#
# COMPACT_ATOMS: atom_id res chain seq x y z
N MET A 1 14.26 6.90 9.77
CA MET A 1 13.01 7.45 9.21
C MET A 1 12.28 6.35 8.45
N TRP A 2 11.70 5.38 9.16
CA TRP A 2 11.06 4.20 8.54
C TRP A 2 9.54 4.32 8.44
N VAL A 3 8.94 5.10 9.35
CA VAL A 3 7.48 5.37 9.39
C VAL A 3 6.97 5.96 8.07
N GLN A 4 7.79 6.75 7.37
CA GLN A 4 7.44 7.38 6.10
C GLN A 4 7.64 6.47 4.88
N ALA A 5 8.38 5.37 5.02
CA ALA A 5 8.72 4.51 3.89
C ALA A 5 7.49 3.77 3.33
N ILE A 6 6.61 3.24 4.20
CA ILE A 6 5.39 2.55 3.77
C ILE A 6 4.43 3.51 3.02
N PRO A 7 4.08 4.71 3.54
CA PRO A 7 3.30 5.67 2.78
C PRO A 7 3.96 6.14 1.48
N SER A 8 5.30 6.16 1.42
CA SER A 8 6.00 6.61 0.20
C SER A 8 5.82 5.67 -0.99
N LEU A 9 5.44 4.41 -0.75
CA LEU A 9 5.11 3.44 -1.81
C LEU A 9 3.93 3.91 -2.68
N ALA A 10 3.07 4.79 -2.16
CA ALA A 10 1.99 5.40 -2.93
C ALA A 10 2.51 6.22 -4.13
N PHE A 11 3.77 6.67 -4.10
CA PHE A 11 4.42 7.43 -5.18
C PHE A 11 5.26 6.56 -6.12
N VAL A 12 5.34 5.24 -5.91
CA VAL A 12 6.02 4.33 -6.83
C VAL A 12 5.08 4.02 -8.00
N PRO A 13 5.57 3.86 -9.24
CA PRO A 13 4.76 3.38 -10.36
C PRO A 13 4.00 2.09 -9.97
N GLN A 14 2.71 2.01 -10.27
CA GLN A 14 1.84 0.92 -9.80
C GLN A 14 2.41 -0.49 -10.03
N HIS A 15 3.03 -0.72 -11.19
CA HIS A 15 3.63 -2.00 -11.56
C HIS A 15 4.93 -2.34 -10.80
N GLU A 16 5.53 -1.36 -10.13
CA GLU A 16 6.75 -1.52 -9.32
C GLU A 16 6.46 -1.55 -7.80
N VAL A 17 5.25 -1.16 -7.37
CA VAL A 17 4.90 -1.06 -5.93
C VAL A 17 5.12 -2.39 -5.20
N GLU A 18 4.77 -3.50 -5.83
CA GLU A 18 4.93 -4.83 -5.26
C GLU A 18 6.41 -5.15 -4.98
N ALA A 19 7.27 -4.92 -5.97
CA ALA A 19 8.70 -5.16 -5.85
C ALA A 19 9.37 -4.18 -4.88
N ALA A 20 8.94 -2.91 -4.87
CA ALA A 20 9.45 -1.89 -3.95
C ALA A 20 9.08 -2.19 -2.50
N PHE A 21 7.87 -2.74 -2.26
CA PHE A 21 7.46 -3.20 -0.94
C PHE A 21 8.31 -4.38 -0.47
N ASP A 22 8.49 -5.40 -1.30
CA ASP A 22 9.30 -6.58 -0.98
C ASP A 22 10.75 -6.16 -0.64
N GLN A 23 11.36 -5.29 -1.47
CA GLN A 23 12.69 -4.73 -1.21
C GLN A 23 12.79 -3.91 0.08
N LEU A 24 11.70 -3.26 0.50
CA LEU A 24 11.68 -2.45 1.72
C LEU A 24 11.63 -3.33 2.97
N ILE A 25 10.81 -4.38 2.97
CA ILE A 25 10.67 -5.29 4.12
C ILE A 25 11.82 -6.28 4.28
N GLU A 26 12.53 -6.59 3.18
CA GLU A 26 13.69 -7.49 3.19
C GLU A 26 14.99 -6.82 3.68
N GLN A 27 14.98 -5.51 3.97
CA GLN A 27 16.16 -4.81 4.47
C GLN A 27 16.55 -5.30 5.88
N GLU A 28 17.84 -5.61 6.09
CA GLU A 28 18.33 -6.15 7.38
C GLU A 28 18.02 -5.26 8.60
N ASN A 29 17.84 -3.96 8.37
CA ASN A 29 17.57 -2.96 9.39
C ASN A 29 16.10 -2.50 9.41
N PHE A 30 15.19 -3.25 8.78
CA PHE A 30 13.77 -2.96 8.83
C PHE A 30 13.26 -3.06 10.28
N PRO A 31 12.71 -1.97 10.85
CA PRO A 31 12.38 -1.92 12.26
C PRO A 31 11.15 -2.77 12.62
N PRO A 32 11.20 -3.56 13.70
CA PRO A 32 10.10 -4.40 14.12
C PRO A 32 8.85 -3.59 14.52
N GLU A 33 9.01 -2.33 14.95
CA GLU A 33 7.91 -1.44 15.30
C GLU A 33 7.05 -1.04 14.10
N ILE A 34 7.58 -1.17 12.88
CA ILE A 34 6.87 -0.82 11.63
C ILE A 34 6.22 -2.06 10.99
N LEU A 35 6.59 -3.27 11.41
CA LEU A 35 5.98 -4.51 10.93
C LEU A 35 4.44 -4.52 10.98
N PRO A 36 3.77 -4.02 12.04
CA PRO A 36 2.29 -3.97 12.05
C PRO A 36 1.72 -3.13 10.91
N ILE A 37 2.39 -2.02 10.57
CA ILE A 37 1.98 -1.11 9.49
C ILE A 37 2.24 -1.77 8.13
N ALA A 38 3.41 -2.42 7.97
CA ALA A 38 3.74 -3.15 6.75
C ALA A 38 2.78 -4.32 6.52
N ASN A 39 2.45 -5.10 7.55
CA ASN A 39 1.49 -6.20 7.47
C ASN A 39 0.09 -5.70 7.08
N TYR A 40 -0.37 -4.60 7.67
CA TYR A 40 -1.63 -3.97 7.28
C TYR A 40 -1.62 -3.55 5.82
N PHE A 41 -0.55 -2.88 5.37
CA PHE A 41 -0.42 -2.44 3.99
C PHE A 41 -0.37 -3.63 3.01
N GLU A 42 0.35 -4.68 3.38
CA GLU A 42 0.44 -5.93 2.61
C GLU A 42 -0.95 -6.54 2.44
N ASP A 43 -1.68 -6.78 3.52
CA ASP A 43 -3.02 -7.39 3.50
C ASP A 43 -4.06 -6.53 2.76
N THR A 44 -3.90 -5.22 2.83
CA THR A 44 -4.88 -4.27 2.30
C THR A 44 -4.71 -4.04 0.81
N TYR A 45 -3.48 -3.85 0.33
CA TYR A 45 -3.22 -3.30 -1.02
C TYR A 45 -2.32 -4.15 -1.92
N ILE A 46 -1.56 -5.10 -1.36
CA ILE A 46 -0.52 -5.84 -2.07
C ILE A 46 -0.88 -7.33 -2.21
N GLY A 47 -1.34 -7.93 -1.12
CA GLY A 47 -1.63 -9.35 -1.01
C GLY A 47 -0.40 -10.15 -0.57
N ARG A 48 -0.58 -11.05 0.40
CA ARG A 48 0.51 -11.91 0.89
C ARG A 48 0.96 -12.92 -0.15
N HIS A 49 2.27 -13.22 -0.18
CA HIS A 49 2.79 -14.34 -0.94
C HIS A 49 2.23 -15.68 -0.40
N LEU A 50 1.58 -16.44 -1.28
CA LEU A 50 1.13 -17.80 -1.08
C LEU A 50 2.00 -18.76 -1.90
N ARG A 51 1.98 -20.05 -1.54
CA ARG A 51 2.71 -21.12 -2.26
C ARG A 51 2.36 -21.25 -3.75
N ARG A 52 1.27 -20.62 -4.22
CA ARG A 52 0.76 -20.71 -5.60
C ARG A 52 0.48 -19.33 -6.25
N GLY A 53 1.06 -18.25 -5.73
CA GLY A 53 0.82 -16.88 -6.22
C GLY A 53 0.64 -15.90 -5.06
N ARG A 54 0.02 -14.74 -5.29
CA ARG A 54 -0.35 -13.80 -4.21
C ARG A 54 -1.81 -13.96 -3.82
N GLN A 55 -2.10 -13.74 -2.54
CA GLN A 55 -3.46 -13.53 -2.06
C GLN A 55 -4.05 -12.29 -2.76
N ILE A 56 -5.34 -12.33 -3.09
CA ILE A 56 -6.01 -11.15 -3.62
C ILE A 56 -6.10 -10.11 -2.49
N PRO A 57 -5.59 -8.87 -2.67
CA PRO A 57 -5.66 -7.85 -1.64
C PRO A 57 -7.12 -7.40 -1.39
N SER A 58 -7.37 -6.80 -0.22
CA SER A 58 -8.70 -6.31 0.13
C SER A 58 -9.16 -5.17 -0.79
N PHE A 59 -8.21 -4.37 -1.29
CA PHE A 59 -8.44 -3.27 -2.20
C PHE A 59 -7.41 -3.27 -3.34
N PRO A 60 -7.80 -2.86 -4.55
CA PRO A 60 -6.84 -2.69 -5.63
C PRO A 60 -5.83 -1.60 -5.27
N ILE A 61 -4.56 -1.83 -5.63
CA ILE A 61 -3.46 -0.88 -5.36
C ILE A 61 -3.71 0.51 -5.96
N GLU A 62 -4.53 0.60 -7.01
CA GLU A 62 -4.98 1.85 -7.65
C GLU A 62 -5.67 2.84 -6.71
N LEU A 63 -6.27 2.35 -5.61
CA LEU A 63 -6.89 3.19 -4.59
C LEU A 63 -5.85 3.86 -3.68
N CYS A 64 -4.70 3.22 -3.49
CA CYS A 64 -3.59 3.73 -2.68
C CYS A 64 -2.51 4.42 -3.53
N ASN A 65 -2.38 4.07 -4.80
CA ASN A 65 -1.37 4.61 -5.69
C ASN A 65 -1.74 6.05 -6.11
N VAL A 66 -0.97 7.01 -5.61
CA VAL A 66 -1.10 8.42 -5.98
C VAL A 66 -0.08 8.82 -7.02
N HIS A 67 0.84 7.97 -7.49
CA HIS A 67 1.86 8.32 -8.47
C HIS A 67 1.25 8.95 -9.73
N GLN A 68 0.27 8.26 -10.32
CA GLN A 68 -0.40 8.75 -11.53
C GLN A 68 -1.31 9.96 -11.23
N ARG A 69 -1.85 10.07 -10.01
CA ARG A 69 -2.69 11.20 -9.57
C ARG A 69 -1.89 12.43 -9.14
N SER A 70 -0.66 12.27 -8.66
CA SER A 70 0.27 13.33 -8.30
C SER A 70 0.83 13.99 -9.55
N LEU A 71 1.05 13.20 -10.61
CA LEU A 71 1.32 13.71 -11.95
C LEU A 71 0.10 14.48 -12.53
N ASN A 72 -1.12 14.11 -12.11
CA ASN A 72 -2.38 14.72 -12.57
C ASN A 72 -3.02 15.73 -11.58
N GLY A 73 -2.37 16.05 -10.44
CA GLY A 73 -2.86 17.01 -9.45
C GLY A 73 -4.11 16.64 -8.64
N GLN A 74 -4.43 15.36 -8.44
CA GLN A 74 -5.65 14.92 -7.72
C GLN A 74 -5.38 14.44 -6.28
N SER A 75 -6.19 14.90 -5.32
CA SER A 75 -6.06 14.59 -3.88
C SER A 75 -6.55 13.19 -3.52
N CYS A 76 -5.84 12.49 -2.63
CA CYS A 76 -6.23 11.21 -2.06
C CYS A 76 -6.98 11.45 -0.73
N SER A 77 -8.29 11.26 -0.73
CA SER A 77 -9.06 11.14 0.50
C SER A 77 -9.76 9.79 0.50
N ASN A 78 -9.22 8.85 1.28
CA ASN A 78 -9.92 7.60 1.61
C ASN A 78 -11.18 7.86 2.48
N ASN A 79 -11.46 9.11 2.88
CA ASN A 79 -12.73 9.43 3.55
C ASN A 79 -13.94 9.43 2.62
N ASP A 80 -13.79 9.48 1.30
CA ASP A 80 -14.98 9.44 0.42
C ASP A 80 -15.63 8.05 0.36
N VAL A 81 -14.88 6.97 0.67
CA VAL A 81 -15.41 5.61 0.73
C VAL A 81 -16.16 5.32 2.04
N GLU A 82 -15.77 5.94 3.16
CA GLU A 82 -16.50 5.78 4.43
C GLU A 82 -17.82 6.57 4.49
N VAL A 83 -17.98 7.62 3.67
CA VAL A 83 -19.25 8.38 3.58
C VAL A 83 -20.35 7.57 2.86
N GLY A 84 -19.99 6.57 2.05
CA GLY A 84 -20.96 5.75 1.30
C GLY A 84 -21.53 4.54 2.04
N ILE A 85 -20.96 4.12 3.18
CA ILE A 85 -21.34 2.88 3.86
C ILE A 85 -22.33 3.11 5.03
N VAL A 86 -22.60 4.37 5.42
CA VAL A 86 -23.58 4.71 6.49
C VAL A 86 -24.94 5.14 5.93
N ALA A 87 -25.38 4.55 4.83
CA ALA A 87 -26.70 4.82 4.25
C ALA A 87 -27.38 3.53 3.75
N PHE A 88 -27.65 2.59 4.66
CA PHE A 88 -28.70 1.58 4.51
C PHE A 88 -29.41 1.37 5.84
#